data_AF-A0A0V8RUV6-F1
#
_entry.id   AF-A0A0V8RUV6-F1
#
_cell.length_a   1.000
_cell.length_b   1.000
_cell.length_c   1.000
_cell.angle_alpha   90.00
_cell.angle_beta   90.00
_cell.angle_gamma   90.00
#
_symmetry.space_group_name_H-M   'P 1'
#
loop_
_entity.id
_entity.type
_entity.pdbx_description
1 polymer ?
#
loop_
_entity_poly.entity_id
_entity_poly.type
_entity_poly.pdbx_seq_one_letter_code
_entity_poly.pdbx_strand_id
1 'polypeptide(L)'
;MGEKGWQTLDPEIEECLERFRGLRSSLPRSREPFDLFLLEWAAFKRRAANVAAECLSRLLPGLVKSVYYLELADSYAGRDVDLVVDLDDRAMRVDLEEVEATLEALLSRLAEMAAIEVQVYTTSPSLFEVHIAARGVYGSRTLPGHSVQLLPRPGTGRGNL
;
A
#
# COMPACT_ATOMS: atom_id res chain seq x y z
N MET A 1 -7.41 19.71 38.18
CA MET A 1 -7.73 20.03 36.77
C MET A 1 -6.82 19.18 35.92
N GLY A 2 -7.38 18.19 35.21
CA GLY A 2 -6.60 17.19 34.49
C GLY A 2 -5.97 17.78 33.24
N GLU A 3 -4.64 17.70 33.17
CA GLU A 3 -3.89 17.98 31.95
C GLU A 3 -4.31 16.94 30.90
N LYS A 4 -5.03 17.39 29.86
CA LYS A 4 -5.12 16.63 28.61
C LYS A 4 -3.73 16.70 27.99
N GLY A 5 -2.93 15.67 28.20
CA GLY A 5 -1.76 15.40 27.38
C GLY A 5 -2.23 15.24 25.94
N TRP A 6 -2.17 16.30 25.16
CA TRP A 6 -2.29 16.21 23.71
C TRP A 6 -1.08 15.40 23.26
N GLN A 7 -1.30 14.12 22.96
CA GLN A 7 -0.32 13.31 22.24
C GLN A 7 -0.08 14.02 20.91
N THR A 8 1.01 14.78 20.83
CA THR A 8 1.54 15.23 19.55
C THR A 8 1.91 13.97 18.80
N LEU A 9 1.24 13.71 17.68
CA LEU A 9 1.60 12.58 16.83
C LEU A 9 3.01 12.84 16.28
N ASP A 10 3.74 11.77 15.99
CA ASP A 10 5.02 11.89 15.32
C ASP A 10 4.83 12.66 14.00
N PRO A 11 5.64 13.69 13.68
CA PRO A 11 5.51 14.47 12.45
C PRO A 11 5.48 13.61 11.18
N GLU A 12 6.19 12.48 11.15
CA GLU A 12 6.20 11.56 10.02
C GLU A 12 4.86 10.83 9.87
N ILE A 13 4.23 10.47 10.99
CA ILE A 13 2.88 9.89 11.03
C ILE A 13 1.86 10.94 10.59
N GLU A 14 1.98 12.19 11.04
CA GLU A 14 1.10 13.28 10.63
C GLU A 14 1.16 13.54 9.12
N GLU A 15 2.37 13.60 8.53
CA GLU A 15 2.52 13.77 7.08
C GLU A 15 1.88 12.60 6.32
N CYS A 16 2.06 11.38 6.80
CA CYS A 16 1.43 10.20 6.23
C CYS A 16 -0.09 10.27 6.30
N LEU A 17 -0.65 10.63 7.44
CA LEU A 17 -2.09 10.82 7.61
C LEU A 17 -2.64 11.87 6.64
N GLU A 18 -1.93 12.98 6.42
CA GLU A 18 -2.39 13.99 5.46
C GLU A 18 -2.36 13.50 4.02
N ARG A 19 -1.33 12.73 3.64
CA ARG A 19 -1.29 12.11 2.31
C ARG A 19 -2.44 11.13 2.10
N PHE A 20 -2.74 10.31 3.11
CA PHE A 20 -3.90 9.41 3.08
C PHE A 20 -5.22 10.20 3.00
N ARG A 21 -5.39 11.28 3.77
CA ARG A 21 -6.57 12.17 3.68
C ARG A 21 -6.76 12.73 2.28
N GLY A 22 -5.67 13.08 1.60
CA GLY A 22 -5.68 13.54 0.21
C GLY A 22 -6.31 12.53 -0.77
N LEU A 23 -6.23 11.23 -0.49
CA LEU A 23 -6.78 10.18 -1.35
C LEU A 23 -8.32 10.16 -1.39
N ARG A 24 -9.00 10.73 -0.39
CA ARG A 24 -10.47 10.70 -0.28
C ARG A 24 -11.18 11.27 -1.49
N SER A 25 -10.64 12.33 -2.08
CA SER A 25 -11.18 12.95 -3.29
C SER A 25 -11.16 12.05 -4.52
N SER A 26 -10.39 10.96 -4.44
CA SER A 26 -10.13 10.03 -5.54
C SER A 26 -10.74 8.65 -5.32
N LEU A 27 -11.54 8.49 -4.26
CA LEU A 27 -12.35 7.30 -4.01
C LEU A 27 -13.37 7.12 -5.14
N PRO A 28 -13.66 5.87 -5.55
CA PRO A 28 -14.64 5.62 -6.59
C PRO A 28 -16.03 6.03 -6.12
N ARG A 29 -16.87 6.42 -7.07
CA ARG A 29 -18.25 6.78 -6.77
C ARG A 29 -19.10 5.52 -6.67
N SER A 30 -19.74 5.32 -5.52
CA SER A 30 -20.52 4.11 -5.20
C SER A 30 -21.77 3.87 -6.07
N ARG A 31 -22.10 4.79 -7.00
CA ARG A 31 -23.29 4.72 -7.87
C ARG A 31 -22.95 4.60 -9.36
N GLU A 32 -21.68 4.50 -9.72
CA GLU A 32 -21.28 4.36 -11.12
C GLU A 32 -21.56 2.93 -11.63
N PRO A 33 -21.69 2.75 -12.96
CA PRO A 33 -21.75 1.42 -13.56
C PRO A 33 -20.57 0.55 -13.12
N PHE A 34 -20.79 -0.75 -12.95
CA PHE A 34 -19.81 -1.69 -12.41
C PHE A 34 -18.42 -1.57 -13.06
N ASP A 35 -18.34 -1.52 -14.38
CA ASP A 35 -17.06 -1.40 -15.11
C ASP A 35 -16.33 -0.08 -14.81
N LEU A 36 -17.08 1.03 -14.67
CA LEU A 36 -16.49 2.32 -14.35
C LEU A 36 -16.02 2.37 -12.90
N PHE A 37 -16.82 1.85 -11.97
CA PHE A 37 -16.43 1.67 -10.57
C PHE A 37 -15.12 0.90 -10.46
N LEU A 38 -14.98 -0.20 -11.19
CA LEU A 38 -13.80 -1.04 -11.22
C LEU A 38 -12.56 -0.30 -11.75
N LEU A 39 -12.69 0.53 -12.78
CA LEU A 39 -11.61 1.40 -13.25
C LEU A 39 -11.22 2.46 -12.22
N GLU A 40 -12.20 3.13 -11.62
CA GLU A 40 -11.97 4.15 -10.59
C GLU A 40 -11.32 3.54 -9.34
N TRP A 41 -11.73 2.34 -8.95
CA TRP A 41 -11.17 1.60 -7.82
C TRP A 41 -9.72 1.19 -8.06
N ALA A 42 -9.41 0.63 -9.23
CA ALA A 42 -8.03 0.31 -9.60
C ALA A 42 -7.14 1.58 -9.60
N ALA A 43 -7.65 2.70 -10.14
CA ALA A 43 -6.93 3.97 -10.12
C ALA A 43 -6.73 4.51 -8.68
N PHE A 44 -7.72 4.35 -7.81
CA PHE A 44 -7.61 4.66 -6.39
C PHE A 44 -6.54 3.80 -5.71
N LYS A 45 -6.59 2.48 -5.89
CA LYS A 45 -5.61 1.54 -5.30
C LYS A 45 -4.18 1.85 -5.74
N ARG A 46 -3.94 2.21 -7.01
CA ARG A 46 -2.61 2.68 -7.46
C ARG A 46 -2.12 3.92 -6.72
N ARG A 47 -2.98 4.93 -6.56
CA ARG A 47 -2.64 6.15 -5.81
C ARG A 47 -2.38 5.83 -4.33
N ALA A 48 -3.22 4.99 -3.74
CA ALA A 48 -3.10 4.54 -2.36
C ALA A 48 -1.80 3.76 -2.15
N ALA A 49 -1.44 2.87 -3.07
CA ALA A 49 -0.20 2.11 -3.04
C ALA A 49 1.03 3.04 -3.12
N ASN A 50 0.96 4.11 -3.91
CA ASN A 50 2.01 5.13 -3.93
C ASN A 50 2.18 5.85 -2.59
N VAL A 51 1.08 6.28 -1.98
CA VAL A 51 1.11 6.89 -0.65
C VAL A 51 1.61 5.90 0.41
N ALA A 52 1.15 4.66 0.37
CA ALA A 52 1.56 3.61 1.30
C ALA A 52 3.07 3.33 1.21
N ALA A 53 3.61 3.16 0.01
CA ALA A 53 5.05 2.95 -0.19
C ALA A 53 5.90 4.11 0.34
N GLU A 54 5.47 5.35 0.10
CA GLU A 54 6.12 6.54 0.65
C GLU A 54 6.12 6.54 2.17
N CYS A 55 4.99 6.17 2.77
CA CYS A 55 4.84 6.10 4.21
C CYS A 55 5.68 4.99 4.83
N LEU A 56 5.66 3.78 4.26
CA LEU A 56 6.51 2.68 4.74
C LEU A 56 7.99 3.03 4.67
N SER A 57 8.44 3.65 3.57
CA SER A 57 9.84 4.05 3.41
C SER A 57 10.29 5.11 4.42
N ARG A 58 9.36 5.96 4.88
CA ARG A 58 9.62 7.04 5.84
C ARG A 58 9.56 6.56 7.28
N LEU A 59 8.50 5.84 7.62
CA LEU A 59 8.27 5.36 8.99
C LEU A 59 9.21 4.21 9.37
N LEU A 60 9.74 3.47 8.38
CA LEU A 60 10.55 2.27 8.60
C LEU A 60 11.86 2.29 7.78
N PRO A 61 12.69 3.35 7.87
CA PRO A 61 13.81 3.60 6.95
C PRO A 61 14.97 2.62 7.11
N GLY A 62 15.03 1.89 8.24
CA GLY A 62 16.03 0.84 8.49
C GLY A 62 15.54 -0.58 8.22
N LEU A 63 14.26 -0.74 7.87
CA LEU A 63 13.62 -2.03 7.62
C LEU A 63 13.25 -2.18 6.14
N VAL A 64 12.71 -1.13 5.52
CA VAL A 64 12.26 -1.15 4.12
C VAL A 64 13.35 -0.61 3.21
N LYS A 65 13.86 -1.46 2.32
CA LYS A 65 14.84 -1.09 1.30
C LYS A 65 14.18 -0.53 0.05
N SER A 66 13.11 -1.17 -0.41
CA SER A 66 12.31 -0.65 -1.52
C SER A 66 10.88 -1.21 -1.48
N VAL A 67 9.95 -0.55 -2.18
CA VAL A 67 8.57 -1.00 -2.32
C VAL A 67 8.18 -0.92 -3.79
N TYR A 68 7.56 -1.98 -4.30
CA TYR A 68 7.07 -2.12 -5.67
C TYR A 68 5.56 -2.32 -5.68
N TYR A 69 4.93 -2.04 -6.84
CA TYR A 69 3.53 -2.37 -7.08
C TYR A 69 3.45 -3.55 -8.03
N LEU A 70 2.58 -4.49 -7.69
CA LEU A 70 2.24 -5.60 -8.55
C LEU A 70 0.78 -5.42 -8.98
N GLU A 71 0.60 -5.16 -10.26
CA GLU A 71 -0.74 -5.16 -10.86
C GLU A 71 -1.03 -6.56 -11.37
N LEU A 72 -2.02 -7.23 -10.78
CA LEU A 72 -2.41 -8.58 -11.17
C LEU A 72 -3.03 -8.55 -12.57
N ALA A 73 -2.35 -9.16 -13.54
CA ALA A 73 -2.88 -9.28 -14.89
C ALA A 73 -3.60 -10.61 -15.08
N ASP A 74 -4.93 -10.56 -15.15
CA ASP A 74 -5.60 -11.02 -16.36
C ASP A 74 -7.09 -10.69 -16.42
N SER A 75 -7.49 -10.22 -17.61
CA SER A 75 -8.87 -10.00 -18.09
C SER A 75 -9.76 -9.04 -17.28
N TYR A 76 -10.04 -7.86 -17.87
CA TYR A 76 -11.04 -6.87 -17.46
C TYR A 76 -10.67 -5.89 -16.33
N ALA A 77 -11.31 -4.72 -16.41
CA ALA A 77 -11.22 -3.59 -15.48
C ALA A 77 -11.53 -4.04 -14.05
N GLY A 78 -10.90 -3.44 -13.03
CA GLY A 78 -11.18 -3.76 -11.62
C GLY A 78 -10.08 -4.44 -10.83
N ARG A 79 -8.84 -4.32 -11.30
CA ARG A 79 -7.70 -5.09 -10.78
C ARG A 79 -7.22 -4.58 -9.43
N ASP A 80 -6.79 -5.55 -8.63
CA ASP A 80 -6.12 -5.32 -7.36
C ASP A 80 -4.65 -4.89 -7.58
N VAL A 81 -4.13 -4.09 -6.64
CA VAL A 81 -2.76 -3.59 -6.65
C VAL A 81 -2.12 -4.01 -5.33
N ASP A 82 -1.15 -4.91 -5.44
CA ASP A 82 -0.45 -5.43 -4.28
C ASP A 82 0.83 -4.63 -4.03
N LEU A 83 1.19 -4.49 -2.76
CA LEU A 83 2.45 -3.91 -2.34
C LEU A 83 3.47 -5.03 -2.17
N VAL A 84 4.60 -4.93 -2.87
CA VAL A 84 5.74 -5.83 -2.67
C VAL A 84 6.85 -5.05 -1.97
N VAL A 85 7.23 -5.48 -0.77
CA VAL A 85 8.20 -4.78 0.08
C VAL A 85 9.50 -5.59 0.12
N ASP A 86 10.59 -4.99 -0.36
CA ASP A 86 11.95 -5.49 -0.20
C ASP A 86 12.49 -4.98 1.14
N LEU A 87 12.85 -5.90 2.03
CA LEU A 87 13.39 -5.59 3.34
C LEU A 87 14.92 -5.46 3.30
N ASP A 88 15.49 -4.75 4.26
CA ASP A 88 16.94 -4.78 4.49
C ASP A 88 17.40 -6.19 4.87
N ASP A 89 18.54 -6.64 4.35
CA ASP A 89 19.10 -7.98 4.59
C ASP A 89 19.26 -8.30 6.09
N ARG A 90 19.43 -7.26 6.94
CA ARG A 90 19.53 -7.39 8.39
C ARG A 90 18.22 -7.82 9.05
N ALA A 91 17.08 -7.59 8.40
CA ALA A 91 15.74 -7.96 8.86
C ALA A 91 15.31 -9.38 8.44
N MET A 92 16.10 -10.08 7.61
CA MET A 92 15.79 -11.44 7.11
C MET A 92 15.74 -12.54 8.20
N ARG A 93 16.03 -12.20 9.46
CA ARG A 93 15.92 -13.13 10.61
C ARG A 93 14.55 -13.09 11.30
N VAL A 94 13.68 -12.18 10.87
CA VAL A 94 12.32 -12.00 11.38
C VAL A 94 11.36 -12.90 10.60
N ASP A 95 10.28 -13.32 11.24
CA ASP A 95 9.19 -14.01 10.56
C ASP A 95 8.55 -13.08 9.53
N LEU A 96 8.61 -13.46 8.24
CA LEU A 96 8.13 -12.61 7.15
C LEU A 96 6.62 -12.47 7.18
N GLU A 97 5.87 -13.50 7.59
CA GLU A 97 4.40 -13.43 7.68
C GLU A 97 3.97 -12.43 8.75
N GLU A 98 4.69 -12.38 9.87
CA GLU A 98 4.46 -11.38 10.92
C GLU A 98 4.76 -9.96 10.44
N VAL A 99 5.80 -9.78 9.61
CA VAL A 99 6.11 -8.49 9.01
C VAL A 99 5.02 -8.07 8.04
N GLU A 100 4.54 -8.94 7.14
CA GLU A 100 3.43 -8.65 6.23
C GLU A 100 2.19 -8.18 7.00
N ALA A 101 1.75 -8.97 7.98
CA ALA A 101 0.59 -8.64 8.79
C ALA A 101 0.75 -7.31 9.55
N THR A 102 1.96 -7.02 10.04
CA THR A 102 2.26 -5.76 10.74
C THR A 102 2.20 -4.56 9.80
N LEU A 103 2.76 -4.68 8.59
CA LEU A 103 2.71 -3.61 7.59
C LEU A 103 1.28 -3.38 7.10
N GLU A 104 0.50 -4.42 6.87
CA GLU A 104 -0.91 -4.32 6.51
C GLU A 104 -1.74 -3.65 7.62
N ALA A 105 -1.52 -4.03 8.87
CA ALA A 105 -2.20 -3.44 10.02
C ALA A 105 -1.87 -1.95 10.16
N LEU A 106 -0.59 -1.57 10.00
CA LEU A 106 -0.15 -0.17 10.02
C LEU A 106 -0.85 0.65 8.93
N LEU A 107 -0.83 0.18 7.68
CA LEU A 107 -1.45 0.88 6.56
C LEU A 107 -2.96 0.96 6.68
N SER A 108 -3.61 -0.12 7.14
CA SER A 108 -5.05 -0.14 7.40
C SER A 108 -5.42 0.87 8.48
N ARG A 109 -4.61 0.98 9.55
CA ARG A 109 -4.84 1.96 10.60
C ARG A 109 -4.67 3.40 10.11
N LEU A 110 -3.67 3.68 9.27
CA LEU A 110 -3.50 4.99 8.64
C LEU A 110 -4.70 5.36 7.76
N ALA A 111 -5.21 4.42 6.97
CA ALA A 111 -6.41 4.63 6.14
C ALA A 111 -7.66 4.90 6.99
N GLU A 112 -7.87 4.13 8.06
CA GLU A 112 -8.99 4.32 8.99
C GLU A 112 -8.93 5.70 9.67
N MET A 113 -7.76 6.10 10.18
CA MET A 113 -7.53 7.42 10.78
C MET A 113 -7.69 8.57 9.77
N ALA A 114 -7.50 8.29 8.48
CA ALA A 114 -7.78 9.22 7.39
C ALA A 114 -9.24 9.21 6.94
N ALA A 115 -10.13 8.48 7.62
CA ALA A 115 -11.54 8.30 7.28
C ALA A 115 -11.77 7.72 5.87
N ILE A 116 -10.94 6.74 5.49
CA ILE A 116 -11.14 5.91 4.31
C ILE A 116 -11.85 4.62 4.76
N GLU A 117 -13.15 4.53 4.50
CA GLU A 117 -13.98 3.39 4.88
C GLU A 117 -13.89 2.27 3.81
N VAL A 118 -12.86 1.44 3.89
CA VAL A 118 -12.54 0.39 2.91
C VAL A 118 -13.70 -0.60 2.70
N GLN A 119 -14.41 -0.94 3.77
CA GLN A 119 -15.52 -1.90 3.77
C GLN A 119 -16.73 -1.47 2.92
N VAL A 120 -16.81 -0.18 2.54
CA VAL A 120 -17.83 0.32 1.62
C VAL A 120 -17.57 -0.15 0.18
N TYR A 121 -16.31 -0.45 -0.14
CA TYR A 121 -15.84 -0.71 -1.51
C TYR A 121 -15.43 -2.17 -1.73
N THR A 122 -15.05 -2.90 -0.68
CA THR A 122 -14.59 -4.28 -0.77
C THR A 122 -14.94 -5.06 0.49
N THR A 123 -15.08 -6.38 0.35
CA THR A 123 -15.22 -7.31 1.48
C THR A 123 -13.87 -7.72 2.07
N SER A 124 -12.75 -7.30 1.46
CA SER A 124 -11.41 -7.55 2.00
C SER A 124 -11.23 -6.82 3.35
N PRO A 125 -10.61 -7.47 4.36
CA PRO A 125 -10.32 -6.83 5.64
C PRO A 125 -9.26 -5.72 5.53
N SER A 126 -8.41 -5.76 4.50
CA SER A 126 -7.35 -4.77 4.26
C SER A 126 -7.56 -4.03 2.94
N LEU A 127 -7.10 -2.78 2.90
CA LEU A 127 -7.04 -2.02 1.64
C LEU A 127 -5.90 -2.53 0.75
N PHE A 128 -4.82 -3.00 1.37
CA PHE A 128 -3.58 -3.40 0.74
C PHE A 128 -3.30 -4.86 1.08
N GLU A 129 -2.88 -5.63 0.08
CA GLU A 129 -2.16 -6.88 0.31
C GLU A 129 -0.67 -6.57 0.25
N VAL A 130 0.07 -6.94 1.29
CA VAL A 130 1.52 -6.71 1.39
C VAL A 130 2.24 -8.05 1.30
N HIS A 131 3.22 -8.11 0.41
CA HIS A 131 4.08 -9.28 0.22
C HIS A 131 5.53 -8.89 0.45
N ILE A 132 6.29 -9.68 1.21
CA ILE A 132 7.74 -9.46 1.33
C ILE A 132 8.47 -10.12 0.16
N ALA A 133 9.34 -9.36 -0.50
CA ALA A 133 10.24 -9.90 -1.52
C ALA A 133 11.33 -10.75 -0.85
N ALA A 134 11.10 -12.06 -0.74
CA ALA A 134 12.16 -13.02 -0.44
C ALA A 134 12.97 -13.31 -1.71
N ARG A 135 14.29 -13.48 -1.60
CA ARG A 135 15.17 -13.84 -2.74
C ARG A 135 14.54 -14.96 -3.58
N GLY A 136 14.07 -14.63 -4.78
CA GLY A 136 13.70 -15.58 -5.83
C GLY A 136 12.32 -16.25 -5.73
N VAL A 137 11.44 -15.87 -4.80
CA VAL A 137 10.09 -16.44 -4.72
C VAL A 137 9.07 -15.34 -4.51
N TYR A 138 8.29 -15.05 -5.56
CA TYR A 138 7.04 -14.31 -5.41
C TYR A 138 6.05 -15.26 -4.74
N GLY A 139 5.92 -15.15 -3.41
CA GLY A 139 5.03 -15.93 -2.56
C GLY A 139 3.59 -15.46 -2.62
N SER A 140 3.05 -15.14 -3.81
CA SER A 140 1.60 -14.97 -3.90
C SER A 140 0.94 -16.36 -3.96
N ARG A 141 -0.19 -16.53 -3.28
CA ARG A 141 -1.09 -17.67 -3.52
C ARG A 141 -1.73 -17.61 -4.92
N THR A 142 -1.36 -16.61 -5.71
CA THR A 142 -1.81 -16.34 -7.06
C THR A 142 -0.86 -17.02 -8.04
N LEU A 143 -1.31 -18.14 -8.61
CA LEU A 143 -0.54 -18.95 -9.56
C LEU A 143 0.18 -18.09 -10.62
N PRO A 144 1.50 -18.29 -10.85
CA PRO A 144 2.29 -17.53 -11.81
C PRO A 144 2.00 -18.06 -13.22
N GLY A 145 0.82 -17.73 -13.74
CA GLY A 145 0.44 -17.96 -15.13
C GLY A 145 0.62 -16.73 -15.99
N HIS A 146 0.38 -15.54 -15.46
CA HIS A 146 0.12 -14.37 -16.31
C HIS A 146 0.64 -13.05 -15.71
N SER A 147 1.61 -12.49 -16.43
CA SER A 147 1.93 -11.06 -16.51
C SER A 147 2.02 -10.27 -15.19
N VAL A 148 3.05 -10.56 -14.39
CA VAL A 148 3.53 -9.60 -13.38
C VAL A 148 4.25 -8.45 -14.09
N GLN A 149 3.69 -7.24 -14.05
CA GLN A 149 4.38 -6.03 -14.50
C GLN A 149 4.88 -5.24 -13.28
N LEU A 150 6.17 -5.34 -12.99
CA LEU A 150 6.83 -4.47 -12.01
C LEU A 150 7.05 -3.10 -12.66
N LEU A 151 6.34 -2.08 -12.20
CA LEU A 151 6.58 -0.70 -12.65
C LEU A 151 7.55 -0.01 -11.69
N PRO A 152 8.70 0.53 -12.16
CA PRO A 152 9.56 1.33 -11.32
C PRO A 152 8.85 2.63 -10.93
N ARG A 153 9.01 3.04 -9.67
CA ARG A 153 8.49 4.33 -9.19
C ARG A 153 9.11 5.48 -10.01
N PRO A 154 8.32 6.43 -10.53
CA PRO A 154 8.88 7.61 -11.16
C PRO A 154 9.60 8.46 -10.10
N GLY A 155 10.93 8.55 -10.22
CA GLY A 155 11.75 9.49 -9.45
C GLY A 155 12.75 8.88 -8.46
N THR A 156 13.71 8.10 -8.95
CA THR A 156 15.10 8.07 -8.43
C THR A 156 16.10 7.84 -9.57
N GLY A 157 15.85 8.46 -10.73
CA GLY A 157 16.84 8.54 -11.81
C GLY A 157 17.77 9.72 -11.61
N ARG A 158 18.78 9.59 -10.75
CA ARG A 158 20.05 10.30 -10.97
C ARG A 158 20.88 9.43 -11.91
N GLY A 159 21.17 9.94 -13.10
CA GLY A 159 22.28 9.42 -13.90
C GLY A 159 21.93 9.23 -15.37
N ASN A 160 22.47 10.15 -16.18
CA ASN A 160 22.77 10.05 -17.60
C ASN A 160 22.85 8.62 -18.15
N LEU A 161 22.06 8.34 -19.18
CA LEU A 161 22.50 7.72 -20.43
C LEU A 161 21.69 8.30 -21.58
#